data_AF-R7PTN4-F1
#
_entry.id   AF-R7PTN4-F1
#
_cell.length_a   1.000
_cell.length_b   1.000
_cell.length_c   1.000
_cell.angle_alpha   90.00
_cell.angle_beta   90.00
_cell.angle_gamma   90.00
#
_symmetry.space_group_name_H-M   'P 1'
#
loop_
_entity.id
_entity.type
_entity.pdbx_description
1 polymer ?
#
loop_
_entity_poly.entity_id
_entity_poly.type
_entity_poly.pdbx_seq_one_letter_code
_entity_poly.pdbx_strand_id
1 'polypeptide(L)'
;MIEDIPSFFVKKYGYIVDAELLNISQLLFSDQSQLTCVEGKTKYENFADLIKYENMLFSDFCEYQVLSLNWLKDKNIIYEDNHGYIRLKMEIVRILKDFYENEVICISYYNNSDLLEELINKNKITYESTLFSKPEQNYLNYILNDRQFDNGPAIRNKYSHGNNPQNIKEHENDYFQLLKILALTIIKINEEFCLKDDLVTTKNFINSTGTRTGKIV
;
A
#
# COMPACT_ATOMS: atom_id res chain seq x y z
N MET A 1 18.62 13.98 -5.66
CA MET A 1 17.34 13.91 -6.39
C MET A 1 16.25 13.61 -5.37
N ILE A 2 14.96 13.64 -5.72
CA ILE A 2 13.87 13.43 -4.73
C ILE A 2 13.97 12.02 -4.11
N GLU A 3 14.47 11.09 -4.92
CA GLU A 3 14.77 9.69 -4.65
C GLU A 3 15.90 9.49 -3.62
N ASP A 4 16.77 10.49 -3.44
CA ASP A 4 17.93 10.40 -2.56
C ASP A 4 17.64 10.91 -1.14
N ILE A 5 16.42 11.40 -0.87
CA ILE A 5 16.06 11.93 0.45
C ILE A 5 15.76 10.74 1.37
N PRO A 6 16.57 10.50 2.41
CA PRO A 6 16.37 9.36 3.29
C PRO A 6 15.20 9.60 4.26
N SER A 7 14.60 8.51 4.71
CA SER A 7 13.71 8.43 5.86
C SER A 7 14.51 8.13 7.13
N PHE A 8 13.95 8.47 8.29
CA PHE A 8 14.41 8.00 9.59
C PHE A 8 14.20 6.50 9.79
N PHE A 9 13.37 5.86 8.97
CA PHE A 9 12.99 4.46 9.08
C PHE A 9 13.69 3.61 8.02
N VAL A 10 14.42 2.59 8.45
CA VAL A 10 15.10 1.64 7.55
C VAL A 10 14.09 0.84 6.71
N LYS A 11 12.97 0.43 7.31
CA LYS A 11 11.88 -0.26 6.62
C LYS A 11 10.67 0.66 6.60
N LYS A 12 10.67 1.71 5.76
CA LYS A 12 9.51 2.61 5.66
C LYS A 12 8.49 2.06 4.68
N TYR A 13 8.92 1.79 3.46
CA TYR A 13 8.06 1.37 2.36
C TYR A 13 8.34 -0.05 1.95
N GLY A 14 7.30 -0.84 1.71
CA GLY A 14 7.34 -2.22 1.27
C GLY A 14 6.73 -2.39 -0.12
N TYR A 15 7.35 -3.20 -0.96
CA TYR A 15 6.91 -3.51 -2.31
C TYR A 15 6.83 -5.02 -2.49
N ILE A 16 5.66 -5.52 -2.87
CA ILE A 16 5.45 -6.93 -3.17
C ILE A 16 6.16 -7.26 -4.49
N VAL A 17 7.10 -8.20 -4.43
CA VAL A 17 7.83 -8.71 -5.60
C VAL A 17 7.49 -10.16 -5.91
N ASP A 18 6.81 -10.85 -4.98
CA ASP A 18 6.37 -12.23 -5.14
C ASP A 18 5.18 -12.32 -6.11
N ALA A 19 5.39 -13.00 -7.24
CA ALA A 19 4.37 -13.17 -8.28
C ALA A 19 3.11 -13.87 -7.76
N GLU A 20 3.25 -14.79 -6.79
CA GLU A 20 2.10 -15.47 -6.18
C GLU A 20 1.25 -14.49 -5.38
N LEU A 21 1.83 -13.67 -4.51
CA LEU A 21 1.08 -12.62 -3.80
C LEU A 21 0.45 -11.59 -4.74
N LEU A 22 1.14 -11.20 -5.81
CA LEU A 22 0.59 -10.29 -6.83
C LEU A 22 -0.64 -10.90 -7.50
N ASN A 23 -0.58 -12.17 -7.90
CA ASN A 23 -1.70 -12.88 -8.51
C ASN A 23 -2.88 -13.03 -7.55
N ILE A 24 -2.62 -13.33 -6.27
CA ILE A 24 -3.65 -13.37 -5.23
C ILE A 24 -4.31 -11.99 -5.11
N SER A 25 -3.51 -10.92 -5.04
CA SER A 25 -4.02 -9.55 -4.96
C SER A 25 -4.94 -9.20 -6.14
N GLN A 26 -4.54 -9.58 -7.36
CA GLN A 26 -5.37 -9.37 -8.56
C GLN A 26 -6.68 -10.15 -8.49
N LEU A 27 -6.66 -11.42 -8.06
CA LEU A 27 -7.89 -12.21 -7.92
C LEU A 27 -8.86 -11.62 -6.90
N LEU A 28 -8.34 -11.05 -5.81
CA LEU A 28 -9.15 -10.49 -4.73
C LEU A 28 -9.74 -9.12 -5.08
N PHE A 29 -8.97 -8.23 -5.70
CA PHE A 29 -9.29 -6.80 -5.80
C PHE A 29 -9.49 -6.27 -7.22
N SER A 30 -9.12 -7.02 -8.26
CA SER A 30 -9.41 -6.60 -9.63
C SER A 30 -10.89 -6.72 -9.94
N ASP A 31 -11.46 -5.66 -10.51
CA ASP A 31 -12.80 -5.65 -11.06
C ASP A 31 -12.92 -6.53 -12.33
N GLN A 32 -11.79 -6.82 -12.96
CA GLN A 32 -11.65 -7.77 -14.08
C GLN A 32 -11.38 -9.20 -13.61
N SER A 33 -11.33 -9.45 -12.29
CA SER A 33 -11.17 -10.80 -11.75
C SER A 33 -12.38 -11.66 -12.11
N GLN A 34 -12.11 -12.89 -12.54
CA GLN A 34 -13.16 -13.86 -12.81
C GLN A 34 -14.01 -14.20 -11.59
N LEU A 35 -13.51 -13.94 -10.37
CA LEU A 35 -14.21 -14.21 -9.13
C LEU A 35 -15.28 -13.15 -8.78
N THR A 36 -15.25 -11.99 -9.44
CA THR A 36 -16.18 -10.87 -9.16
C THR A 36 -17.55 -11.07 -9.83
N CYS A 37 -17.63 -11.87 -10.90
CA CYS A 37 -18.86 -12.10 -11.64
C CYS A 37 -19.57 -13.38 -11.17
N VAL A 38 -20.61 -13.23 -10.34
CA VAL A 38 -21.48 -14.33 -9.91
C VAL A 38 -22.89 -14.11 -10.46
N GLU A 39 -23.45 -15.12 -11.12
CA GLU A 39 -24.79 -15.05 -11.70
C GLU A 39 -25.86 -14.78 -10.63
N GLY A 40 -26.81 -13.90 -10.93
CA GLY A 40 -27.93 -13.60 -10.04
C GLY A 40 -27.61 -12.72 -8.82
N LYS A 41 -26.39 -12.17 -8.72
CA LYS A 41 -25.98 -11.25 -7.65
C LYS A 41 -25.78 -9.83 -8.15
N THR A 42 -25.89 -8.87 -7.23
CA THR A 42 -25.54 -7.47 -7.47
C THR A 42 -24.07 -7.37 -7.87
N LYS A 43 -23.76 -6.40 -8.75
CA LYS A 43 -22.39 -6.19 -9.20
C LYS A 43 -21.57 -5.56 -8.06
N TYR A 44 -20.61 -6.30 -7.53
CA TYR A 44 -19.60 -5.80 -6.59
C TYR A 44 -18.38 -5.31 -7.36
N GLU A 45 -17.58 -4.44 -6.73
CA GLU A 45 -16.35 -3.93 -7.36
C GLU A 45 -15.27 -5.01 -7.47
N ASN A 46 -15.21 -5.91 -6.49
CA ASN A 46 -14.22 -6.99 -6.46
C ASN A 46 -14.70 -8.17 -5.60
N PHE A 47 -13.96 -9.28 -5.67
CA PHE A 47 -14.28 -10.50 -4.93
C PHE A 47 -14.21 -10.29 -3.40
N ALA A 48 -13.24 -9.52 -2.91
CA ALA A 48 -13.13 -9.29 -1.47
C ALA A 48 -14.37 -8.58 -0.90
N ASP A 49 -14.94 -7.62 -1.63
CA ASP A 49 -16.17 -6.94 -1.25
C ASP A 49 -17.39 -7.87 -1.35
N LEU A 50 -17.49 -8.69 -2.41
CA LEU A 50 -18.53 -9.72 -2.52
C LEU A 50 -18.56 -10.61 -1.25
N ILE A 51 -17.42 -11.17 -0.85
CA ILE A 51 -17.33 -12.07 0.32
C ILE A 51 -17.56 -11.33 1.65
N LYS A 52 -17.27 -10.02 1.70
CA LYS A 52 -17.50 -9.21 2.89
C LYS A 52 -18.97 -8.91 3.12
N TYR A 53 -19.74 -8.69 2.05
CA TYR A 53 -21.15 -8.27 2.14
C TYR A 53 -22.14 -9.43 1.96
N GLU A 54 -21.75 -10.51 1.29
CA GLU A 54 -22.60 -11.67 1.04
C GLU A 54 -22.05 -12.94 1.71
N ASN A 55 -22.96 -13.81 2.13
CA ASN A 55 -22.62 -15.16 2.57
C ASN A 55 -22.60 -16.09 1.35
N MET A 56 -21.41 -16.35 0.83
CA MET A 56 -21.20 -17.14 -0.39
C MET A 56 -20.68 -18.55 -0.07
N LEU A 57 -21.22 -19.56 -0.76
CA LEU A 57 -20.76 -20.94 -0.72
C LEU A 57 -19.90 -21.25 -1.96
N PHE A 58 -19.04 -22.27 -1.89
CA PHE A 58 -18.31 -22.74 -3.09
C PHE A 58 -19.25 -23.19 -4.22
N SER A 59 -20.43 -23.71 -3.89
CA SER A 59 -21.45 -24.14 -4.84
C SER A 59 -22.10 -22.98 -5.60
N ASP A 60 -21.94 -21.74 -5.14
CA ASP A 60 -22.48 -20.56 -5.81
C ASP A 60 -21.60 -20.10 -6.98
N PHE A 61 -20.43 -20.72 -7.16
CA PHE A 61 -19.46 -20.38 -8.19
C PHE A 61 -19.39 -21.48 -9.27
N CYS A 62 -19.13 -21.07 -10.51
CA CYS A 62 -18.92 -22.00 -11.62
C CYS A 62 -17.63 -22.81 -11.44
N GLU A 63 -17.54 -23.99 -12.09
CA GLU A 63 -16.38 -24.89 -11.96
C GLU A 63 -15.02 -24.20 -12.22
N TYR A 64 -14.96 -23.31 -13.21
CA TYR A 64 -13.73 -22.58 -13.53
C TYR A 64 -13.32 -21.58 -12.44
N GLN A 65 -14.29 -21.00 -11.71
CA GLN A 65 -14.04 -20.11 -10.57
C GLN A 65 -13.63 -20.90 -9.34
N VAL A 66 -14.21 -22.09 -9.13
CA VAL A 66 -13.88 -22.99 -8.03
C VAL A 66 -12.40 -23.38 -8.05
N LEU A 67 -11.77 -23.50 -9.23
CA LEU A 67 -10.32 -23.70 -9.33
C LEU A 67 -9.52 -22.57 -8.65
N SER A 68 -9.90 -21.31 -8.88
CA SER A 68 -9.28 -20.17 -8.21
C SER A 68 -9.60 -20.12 -6.72
N LEU A 69 -10.81 -20.48 -6.30
CA LEU A 69 -11.17 -20.54 -4.89
C LEU A 69 -10.36 -21.61 -4.14
N ASN A 70 -10.22 -22.80 -4.72
CA ASN A 70 -9.37 -23.86 -4.15
C ASN A 70 -7.92 -23.40 -4.04
N TRP A 71 -7.40 -22.72 -5.08
CA TRP A 71 -6.05 -22.17 -5.03
C TRP A 71 -5.89 -21.12 -3.90
N LEU A 72 -6.85 -20.20 -3.73
CA LEU A 72 -6.85 -19.24 -2.63
C LEU A 72 -6.94 -19.92 -1.25
N LYS A 73 -7.69 -21.02 -1.15
CA LYS A 73 -7.83 -21.82 0.07
C LYS A 73 -6.53 -22.55 0.40
N ASP A 74 -5.88 -23.17 -0.58
CA ASP A 74 -4.58 -23.83 -0.44
C ASP A 74 -3.48 -22.85 -0.01
N LYS A 75 -3.55 -21.61 -0.51
CA LYS A 75 -2.67 -20.50 -0.11
C LYS A 75 -3.08 -19.85 1.21
N ASN A 76 -4.09 -20.40 1.89
CA ASN A 76 -4.54 -19.97 3.20
C ASN A 76 -5.04 -18.52 3.21
N ILE A 77 -5.52 -18.00 2.08
CA ILE A 77 -6.05 -16.64 1.91
C ILE A 77 -7.53 -16.59 2.27
N ILE A 78 -8.25 -17.66 1.93
CA ILE A 78 -9.66 -17.86 2.29
C ILE A 78 -9.84 -19.14 3.08
N TYR A 79 -10.94 -19.22 3.83
CA TYR A 79 -11.36 -20.41 4.55
C TYR A 79 -12.88 -20.50 4.56
N GLU A 80 -13.43 -21.67 4.89
CA GLU A 80 -14.87 -21.84 5.11
C GLU A 80 -15.16 -21.78 6.62
N ASP A 81 -16.18 -21.02 7.00
CA ASP A 81 -16.66 -21.00 8.39
C ASP A 81 -17.50 -22.24 8.73
N ASN A 82 -18.01 -22.32 9.96
CA ASN A 82 -18.81 -23.46 10.43
C ASN A 82 -20.13 -23.66 9.65
N HIS A 83 -20.56 -22.67 8.87
CA HIS A 83 -21.74 -22.74 8.02
C HIS A 83 -21.39 -23.01 6.54
N GLY A 84 -20.10 -23.20 6.22
CA GLY A 84 -19.62 -23.40 4.86
C GLY A 84 -19.43 -22.11 4.06
N TYR A 85 -19.63 -20.94 4.68
CA TYR A 85 -19.45 -19.67 3.97
C TYR A 85 -17.98 -19.33 3.83
N ILE A 86 -17.62 -18.81 2.66
CA ILE A 86 -16.28 -18.33 2.36
C ILE A 86 -15.98 -17.10 3.21
N ARG A 87 -14.81 -17.08 3.86
CA ARG A 87 -14.29 -15.98 4.66
C ARG A 87 -12.85 -15.67 4.29
N LEU A 88 -12.48 -14.40 4.43
CA LEU A 88 -11.16 -13.89 4.12
C LEU A 88 -10.27 -13.91 5.36
N LYS A 89 -9.00 -14.28 5.20
CA LYS A 89 -7.98 -14.05 6.22
C LYS A 89 -7.56 -12.59 6.23
N MET A 90 -8.20 -11.81 7.10
CA MET A 90 -8.10 -10.35 7.07
C MET A 90 -6.68 -9.79 7.23
N GLU A 91 -5.78 -10.50 7.92
CA GLU A 91 -4.41 -10.01 8.12
C GLU A 91 -3.64 -9.88 6.80
N ILE A 92 -3.57 -10.94 5.99
CA ILE A 92 -2.92 -10.91 4.68
C ILE A 92 -3.71 -10.08 3.68
N VAL A 93 -5.04 -10.16 3.72
CA VAL A 93 -5.92 -9.44 2.78
C VAL A 93 -5.76 -7.92 2.94
N ARG A 94 -5.56 -7.41 4.16
CA ARG A 94 -5.28 -5.97 4.38
C ARG A 94 -3.97 -5.53 3.74
N ILE A 95 -2.89 -6.29 3.93
CA ILE A 95 -1.58 -6.00 3.34
C ILE A 95 -1.67 -5.98 1.80
N LEU A 96 -2.33 -7.00 1.23
CA LEU A 96 -2.52 -7.08 -0.22
C LEU A 96 -3.40 -5.95 -0.74
N LYS A 97 -4.45 -5.56 0.00
CA LYS A 97 -5.33 -4.46 -0.37
C LYS A 97 -4.58 -3.13 -0.41
N ASP A 98 -3.85 -2.81 0.65
CA ASP A 98 -3.06 -1.58 0.73
C ASP A 98 -2.06 -1.48 -0.42
N PHE A 99 -1.40 -2.60 -0.74
CA PHE A 99 -0.50 -2.65 -1.89
C PHE A 99 -1.23 -2.50 -3.23
N TYR A 100 -2.38 -3.15 -3.41
CA TYR A 100 -3.15 -3.06 -4.66
C TYR A 100 -3.62 -1.64 -4.96
N GLU A 101 -4.08 -0.92 -3.94
CA GLU A 101 -4.62 0.43 -4.09
C GLU A 101 -3.53 1.50 -4.23
N ASN A 102 -2.36 1.29 -3.61
CA ASN A 102 -1.32 2.33 -3.51
C ASN A 102 0.00 1.99 -4.22
N GLU A 103 0.16 0.77 -4.73
CA GLU A 103 1.41 0.20 -5.26
C GLU A 103 2.58 0.18 -4.25
N VAL A 104 2.30 0.43 -2.97
CA VAL A 104 3.27 0.46 -1.88
C VAL A 104 2.58 0.22 -0.54
N ILE A 105 3.29 -0.43 0.38
CA ILE A 105 2.86 -0.59 1.77
C ILE A 105 3.72 0.34 2.64
N CYS A 106 3.12 1.14 3.52
CA CYS A 106 3.89 1.86 4.54
C CYS A 106 4.10 0.95 5.76
N ILE A 107 5.23 0.24 5.80
CA ILE A 107 5.59 -0.74 6.83
C ILE A 107 5.54 -0.10 8.23
N SER A 108 5.92 1.18 8.36
CA SER A 108 5.88 1.91 9.62
C SER A 108 4.49 2.01 10.26
N TYR A 109 3.40 1.79 9.50
CA TYR A 109 2.04 1.75 10.04
C TYR A 109 1.60 0.34 10.50
N TYR A 110 2.37 -0.69 10.18
CA TYR A 110 2.08 -2.09 10.51
C TYR A 110 2.80 -2.54 11.78
N ASN A 111 2.65 -1.77 12.87
CA ASN A 111 3.30 -2.03 14.15
C ASN A 111 3.15 -3.49 14.58
N ASN A 112 4.28 -4.21 14.69
CA ASN A 112 4.37 -5.60 15.15
C ASN A 112 3.52 -6.61 14.35
N SER A 113 3.39 -6.46 13.03
CA SER A 113 2.82 -7.51 12.19
C SER A 113 3.84 -8.62 11.95
N ASP A 114 3.68 -9.74 12.67
CA ASP A 114 4.50 -10.95 12.48
C ASP A 114 4.42 -11.46 11.04
N LEU A 115 3.23 -11.40 10.43
CA LEU A 115 3.03 -11.76 9.03
C LEU A 115 3.85 -10.89 8.08
N LEU A 116 3.84 -9.56 8.26
CA LEU A 116 4.59 -8.66 7.38
C LEU A 116 6.10 -8.92 7.49
N GLU A 117 6.61 -9.11 8.71
CA GLU A 117 8.01 -9.48 8.93
C GLU A 117 8.33 -10.85 8.34
N GLU A 118 7.43 -11.84 8.42
CA GLU A 118 7.59 -13.13 7.76
C GLU A 118 7.70 -12.98 6.23
N LEU A 119 6.83 -12.16 5.62
CA LEU A 119 6.83 -11.92 4.17
C LEU A 119 8.11 -11.20 3.72
N ILE A 120 8.62 -10.26 4.52
CA ILE A 120 9.90 -9.59 4.29
C ILE A 120 11.06 -10.59 4.40
N ASN A 121 11.09 -11.40 5.47
CA ASN A 121 12.14 -12.40 5.69
C ASN A 121 12.17 -13.49 4.61
N LYS A 122 11.01 -13.81 4.02
CA LYS A 122 10.86 -14.71 2.88
C LYS A 122 11.19 -14.05 1.53
N ASN A 123 11.64 -12.79 1.51
CA ASN A 123 11.90 -12.00 0.31
C ASN A 123 10.68 -11.84 -0.62
N LYS A 124 9.46 -11.99 -0.08
CA LYS A 124 8.23 -11.73 -0.85
C LYS A 124 7.93 -10.24 -0.96
N ILE A 125 8.41 -9.48 0.03
CA ILE A 125 8.31 -8.02 0.09
C ILE A 125 9.73 -7.46 0.23
N THR A 126 10.09 -6.57 -0.68
CA THR A 126 11.31 -5.74 -0.58
C THR A 126 10.98 -4.43 0.09
N TYR A 127 11.97 -3.74 0.67
CA TYR A 127 11.72 -2.47 1.36
C TYR A 127 12.73 -1.38 1.02
N GLU A 128 12.33 -0.13 1.23
CA GLU A 128 13.15 1.06 1.03
C GLU A 128 13.04 2.03 2.22
N SER A 129 14.08 2.86 2.34
CA SER A 129 14.28 3.81 3.45
C SER A 129 14.28 5.26 2.96
N THR A 130 13.49 5.58 1.94
CA THR A 130 13.39 6.93 1.36
C THR A 130 12.22 7.70 1.96
N LEU A 131 12.27 9.04 1.93
CA LEU A 131 11.18 9.89 2.43
C LEU A 131 9.88 9.66 1.66
N PHE A 132 9.99 9.56 0.33
CA PHE A 132 8.88 9.32 -0.59
C PHE A 132 8.91 7.88 -1.10
N SER A 133 7.73 7.29 -1.35
CA SER A 133 7.58 5.99 -1.99
C SER A 133 7.88 6.07 -3.50
N LYS A 134 8.07 4.92 -4.17
CA LYS A 134 8.25 4.89 -5.64
C LYS A 134 7.09 5.56 -6.41
N PRO A 135 5.81 5.28 -6.10
CA PRO A 135 4.70 5.98 -6.75
C PRO A 135 4.75 7.50 -6.54
N GLU A 136 5.09 7.96 -5.33
CA GLU A 136 5.23 9.39 -5.02
C GLU A 136 6.43 10.02 -5.77
N GLN A 137 7.58 9.33 -5.82
CA GLN A 137 8.75 9.77 -6.57
C GLN A 137 8.43 9.89 -8.06
N ASN A 138 7.76 8.89 -8.65
CA ASN A 138 7.33 8.90 -10.05
C ASN A 138 6.39 10.07 -10.33
N TYR A 139 5.40 10.31 -9.45
CA TYR A 139 4.49 11.44 -9.58
C TYR A 139 5.21 12.78 -9.50
N LEU A 140 6.10 12.96 -8.51
CA LEU A 140 6.86 14.19 -8.34
C LEU A 140 7.82 14.43 -9.51
N ASN A 141 8.46 13.37 -10.01
CA ASN A 141 9.29 13.46 -11.20
C ASN A 141 8.46 13.87 -12.41
N TYR A 142 7.33 13.21 -12.68
CA TYR A 142 6.43 13.56 -13.78
C TYR A 142 6.00 15.03 -13.75
N ILE A 143 5.58 15.55 -12.58
CA ILE A 143 5.10 16.93 -12.48
C ILE A 143 6.25 17.96 -12.55
N LEU A 144 7.36 17.70 -11.88
CA LEU A 144 8.42 18.70 -11.71
C LEU A 144 9.50 18.65 -12.79
N ASN A 145 9.88 17.47 -13.28
CA ASN A 145 11.11 17.26 -14.05
C ASN A 145 10.88 16.42 -15.34
N ASP A 146 11.58 16.73 -16.44
CA ASP A 146 11.67 15.85 -17.63
C ASP A 146 12.76 14.78 -17.52
N ARG A 147 12.91 14.12 -16.37
CA ARG A 147 14.01 13.13 -16.19
C ARG A 147 13.61 11.70 -16.52
N GLN A 148 12.38 11.33 -16.17
CA GLN A 148 11.86 9.97 -16.34
C GLN A 148 10.68 9.91 -17.33
N PHE A 149 10.02 11.05 -17.57
CA PHE A 149 8.85 11.14 -18.43
C PHE A 149 8.99 12.35 -19.35
N ASP A 150 9.00 12.13 -20.66
CA ASP A 150 9.20 13.18 -21.68
C ASP A 150 7.92 13.97 -21.99
N ASN A 151 6.78 13.54 -21.44
CA ASN A 151 5.45 14.12 -21.65
C ASN A 151 4.89 14.79 -20.38
N GLY A 152 5.74 15.05 -19.38
CA GLY A 152 5.36 15.66 -18.12
C GLY A 152 5.14 17.18 -18.23
N PRO A 153 4.43 17.79 -17.27
CA PRO A 153 4.36 19.25 -17.16
C PRO A 153 5.72 19.92 -16.94
N ALA A 154 6.65 19.21 -16.30
CA ALA A 154 8.01 19.64 -16.00
C ALA A 154 8.12 21.09 -15.52
N ILE A 155 7.28 21.42 -14.53
CA ILE A 155 7.10 22.78 -14.05
C ILE A 155 8.44 23.36 -13.59
N ARG A 156 9.28 22.60 -12.88
CA ARG A 156 10.58 23.11 -12.45
C ARG A 156 11.45 23.51 -13.65
N ASN A 157 11.48 22.70 -14.71
CA ASN A 157 12.28 22.97 -15.90
C ASN A 157 11.80 24.24 -16.60
N LYS A 158 10.49 24.41 -16.79
CA LYS A 158 9.89 25.62 -17.39
C LYS A 158 10.35 26.90 -16.68
N TYR A 159 10.23 26.92 -15.36
CA TYR A 159 10.53 28.11 -14.56
C TYR A 159 12.01 28.32 -14.29
N SER A 160 12.81 27.26 -14.22
CA SER A 160 14.26 27.38 -14.05
C SER A 160 14.97 27.86 -15.32
N HIS A 161 14.44 27.51 -16.50
CA HIS A 161 15.04 27.85 -17.80
C HIS A 161 14.40 29.07 -18.49
N GLY A 162 13.44 29.75 -17.82
CA GLY A 162 12.78 30.94 -18.36
C GLY A 162 11.75 30.66 -19.47
N ASN A 163 11.42 29.39 -19.72
CA ASN A 163 10.34 28.94 -20.62
C ASN A 163 8.98 28.97 -19.91
N ASN A 164 8.74 30.04 -19.15
CA ASN A 164 7.49 30.22 -18.44
C ASN A 164 6.33 30.38 -19.42
N PRO A 165 5.12 29.89 -19.06
CA PRO A 165 3.94 30.18 -19.87
C PRO A 165 3.83 31.68 -20.12
N GLN A 166 3.17 32.12 -21.17
CA GLN A 166 2.74 33.54 -21.27
C GLN A 166 1.24 33.66 -20.93
N ASN A 167 0.55 32.52 -20.90
CA ASN A 167 -0.84 32.40 -20.55
C ASN A 167 -1.01 32.43 -19.02
N ILE A 168 -1.76 33.42 -18.53
CA ILE A 168 -2.05 33.63 -17.11
C ILE A 168 -2.72 32.40 -16.48
N LYS A 169 -3.59 31.69 -17.22
CA LYS A 169 -4.29 30.51 -16.70
C LYS A 169 -3.35 29.31 -16.50
N GLU A 170 -2.39 29.14 -17.39
CA GLU A 170 -1.37 28.09 -17.25
C GLU A 170 -0.44 28.38 -16.08
N HIS A 171 -0.03 29.64 -15.92
CA HIS A 171 0.70 30.12 -14.74
C HIS A 171 -0.03 29.85 -13.43
N GLU A 172 -1.31 30.20 -13.38
CA GLU A 172 -2.14 29.99 -12.19
C GLU A 172 -2.26 28.50 -11.84
N ASN A 173 -2.47 27.64 -12.84
CA ASN A 173 -2.49 26.20 -12.64
C ASN A 173 -1.15 25.66 -12.14
N ASP A 174 -0.02 26.07 -12.74
CA ASP A 174 1.31 25.67 -12.30
C ASP A 174 1.57 26.11 -10.85
N TYR A 175 1.18 27.33 -10.49
CA TYR A 175 1.27 27.84 -9.13
C TYR A 175 0.49 26.96 -8.13
N PHE A 176 -0.76 26.59 -8.44
CA PHE A 176 -1.53 25.72 -7.57
C PHE A 176 -0.94 24.31 -7.47
N GLN A 177 -0.36 23.77 -8.54
CA GLN A 177 0.32 22.47 -8.48
C GLN A 177 1.56 22.52 -7.59
N LEU A 178 2.38 23.56 -7.71
CA LEU A 178 3.54 23.75 -6.83
C LEU A 178 3.12 23.93 -5.37
N LEU A 179 2.05 24.68 -5.10
CA LEU A 179 1.53 24.85 -3.74
C LEU A 179 1.06 23.53 -3.13
N LYS A 180 0.37 22.69 -3.90
CA LYS A 180 -0.03 21.33 -3.46
C LYS A 180 1.19 20.48 -3.13
N ILE A 181 2.20 20.46 -4.00
CA ILE A 181 3.44 19.70 -3.77
C ILE A 181 4.16 20.18 -2.51
N LEU A 182 4.25 21.49 -2.29
CA LEU A 182 4.85 22.06 -1.09
C LEU A 182 4.11 21.61 0.18
N ALA A 183 2.77 21.72 0.17
CA ALA A 183 1.96 21.29 1.30
C ALA A 183 2.11 19.78 1.58
N LEU A 184 2.05 18.93 0.55
CA LEU A 184 2.26 17.48 0.67
C LEU A 184 3.65 17.14 1.20
N THR A 185 4.69 17.85 0.74
CA THR A 185 6.06 17.66 1.20
C THR A 185 6.20 18.01 2.70
N ILE A 186 5.61 19.12 3.14
CA ILE A 186 5.60 19.51 4.55
C ILE A 186 4.88 18.44 5.39
N ILE A 187 3.72 17.94 4.92
CA ILE A 187 2.98 16.88 5.60
C ILE A 187 3.82 15.60 5.68
N LYS A 188 4.53 15.22 4.62
CA LYS A 188 5.42 14.04 4.61
C LYS A 188 6.61 14.17 5.56
N ILE A 189 7.20 15.35 5.64
CA ILE A 189 8.27 15.62 6.62
C ILE A 189 7.71 15.56 8.04
N ASN A 190 6.52 16.10 8.29
CA ASN A 190 5.89 16.04 9.60
C ASN A 190 5.54 14.60 10.01
N GLU A 191 5.05 13.79 9.07
CA GLU A 191 4.77 12.35 9.28
C GLU A 191 6.01 11.60 9.81
N GLU A 192 7.20 11.85 9.27
CA GLU A 192 8.46 11.27 9.77
C GLU A 192 8.74 11.60 11.24
N PHE A 193 8.50 12.85 11.64
CA PHE A 193 8.69 13.27 13.03
C PHE A 193 7.67 12.63 13.95
N CYS A 194 6.39 12.64 13.58
CA CYS A 194 5.32 12.02 14.37
C CYS A 194 5.57 10.52 14.58
N LEU A 195 5.87 9.77 13.52
CA LEU A 195 6.15 8.34 13.62
C LEU A 195 7.36 8.06 14.54
N LYS A 196 8.37 8.93 14.51
CA LYS A 196 9.57 8.76 15.33
C LYS A 196 9.25 8.97 16.81
N ASP A 197 8.44 9.97 17.13
CA ASP A 197 7.99 10.25 18.49
C ASP A 197 7.12 9.11 19.04
N ASP A 198 6.25 8.52 18.21
CA ASP A 198 5.43 7.36 18.57
C ASP A 198 6.30 6.13 18.91
N LEU A 199 7.36 5.87 18.12
CA LEU A 199 8.30 4.80 18.41
C LEU A 199 9.05 5.00 19.72
N VAL A 200 9.52 6.22 20.00
CA VAL A 200 10.23 6.56 21.25
C VAL A 200 9.30 6.36 22.44
N THR A 201 8.08 6.86 22.35
CA THR A 201 7.06 6.74 23.40
C THR A 201 6.72 5.27 23.68
N THR A 202 6.53 4.46 22.63
CA THR A 202 6.25 3.03 22.74
C THR A 202 7.39 2.28 23.43
N LYS A 203 8.65 2.56 23.06
CA LYS A 203 9.83 1.95 23.69
C LYS A 203 9.92 2.31 25.17
N ASN A 204 9.68 3.58 25.52
CA ASN A 204 9.70 4.04 26.91
C ASN A 204 8.61 3.37 27.75
N PHE A 205 7.41 3.18 27.19
CA PHE A 205 6.31 2.48 27.85
C PHE A 205 6.66 1.01 28.13
N ILE A 206 7.19 0.28 27.14
CA ILE A 206 7.62 -1.12 27.30
C ILE A 206 8.71 -1.24 28.38
N ASN A 207 9.71 -0.35 28.37
CA ASN A 207 10.77 -0.33 29.38
C ASN A 207 10.23 -0.04 30.79
N SER A 208 9.22 0.82 30.92
CA SER A 208 8.60 1.14 32.22
C SER A 208 7.77 -0.02 32.80
N THR A 209 7.20 -0.87 31.94
CA THR A 209 6.36 -2.01 32.34
C THR A 209 7.15 -3.31 32.53
N GLY A 210 8.34 -3.42 31.91
CA GLY A 210 9.22 -4.60 31.96
C GLY A 210 10.15 -4.75 33.17
N THR A 211 10.14 -3.84 34.16
CA THR A 211 11.15 -3.82 35.25
C THR A 211 10.62 -4.17 36.65
N ARG A 212 9.66 -5.09 36.79
CA ARG A 212 9.24 -5.63 38.11
C ARG A 212 9.05 -7.15 38.12
N THR A 213 10.06 -7.93 37.77
CA THR A 213 10.23 -9.28 38.34
C THR A 213 11.71 -9.64 38.38
N GLY A 214 12.19 -10.03 39.58
CA GLY A 214 13.46 -10.72 39.74
C GLY A 214 14.60 -9.91 40.36
N LYS A 215 14.49 -9.62 41.67
CA LYS A 215 15.57 -9.75 42.65
C LYS A 215 15.06 -9.44 44.05
N ILE A 216 14.65 -10.47 44.78
CA ILE A 216 14.91 -10.55 46.21
C ILE A 216 15.47 -11.95 46.44
N VAL A 217 16.66 -11.94 47.06
CA VAL A 217 17.48 -13.08 47.49
C VAL A 217 16.71 -13.97 48.45
#